data_AF-A0A940ZW59-F1
#
_entry.id   AF-A0A940ZW59-F1
#
_cell.length_a   1.000
_cell.length_b   1.000
_cell.length_c   1.000
_cell.angle_alpha   90.00
_cell.angle_beta   90.00
_cell.angle_gamma   90.00
#
_symmetry.space_group_name_H-M   'P 1'
#
loop_
_entity.id
_entity.type
_entity.pdbx_description
1 polymer ?
#
loop_
_entity_poly.entity_id
_entity_poly.type
_entity_poly.pdbx_seq_one_letter_code
_entity_poly.pdbx_strand_id
1 'polypeptide(L)'
;MKQDKFYTGLGKNPSINLRRERKDAGMIYVTRLNGKTFALNPDLIEMMEETPDTVITLTGGNKYVVSEAIEVLIERIAEFRRRCCQIYKVEEQEDL
;
A
#
# COMPACT_ATOMS: atom_id res chain seq x y z
N MET A 1 14.73 17.99 -33.25
CA MET A 1 14.15 16.63 -33.11
C MET A 1 14.27 16.25 -31.64
N LYS A 2 13.21 16.42 -30.84
CA LYS A 2 12.06 15.50 -30.64
C LYS A 2 12.51 14.21 -29.91
N GLN A 3 12.22 14.07 -28.60
CA GLN A 3 11.00 13.52 -27.95
C GLN A 3 11.15 11.99 -27.74
N ASP A 4 10.81 11.30 -26.64
CA ASP A 4 9.92 11.55 -25.48
C ASP A 4 10.29 10.58 -24.31
N LYS A 5 10.38 11.06 -23.05
CA LYS A 5 9.46 10.87 -21.90
C LYS A 5 9.06 9.44 -21.52
N PHE A 6 9.53 8.93 -20.37
CA PHE A 6 8.74 8.06 -19.47
C PHE A 6 9.26 8.08 -18.01
N TYR A 7 9.52 9.26 -17.44
CA TYR A 7 9.44 9.55 -15.99
C TYR A 7 9.23 11.07 -15.81
N THR A 8 8.02 11.56 -16.09
CA THR A 8 7.59 12.89 -15.65
C THR A 8 6.56 12.72 -14.55
N GLY A 9 6.90 13.21 -13.35
CA GLY A 9 5.91 13.47 -12.30
C GLY A 9 6.28 12.88 -10.93
N LEU A 10 7.27 13.48 -10.27
CA LEU A 10 7.19 13.97 -8.88
C LEU A 10 8.58 14.52 -8.53
N GLY A 11 8.76 15.80 -8.83
CA GLY A 11 9.99 16.52 -8.54
C GLY A 11 10.33 16.54 -7.06
N LYS A 12 11.62 16.64 -6.78
CA LYS A 12 12.17 17.03 -5.48
C LYS A 12 11.48 18.33 -5.03
N ASN A 13 10.60 18.23 -4.04
CA ASN A 13 10.06 19.38 -3.34
C ASN A 13 10.67 19.40 -1.93
N PRO A 14 11.62 20.31 -1.65
CA PRO A 14 12.20 20.48 -0.31
C PRO A 14 11.24 21.18 0.69
N SER A 15 9.93 21.20 0.41
CA SER A 15 8.88 21.83 1.22
C SER A 15 7.68 20.90 1.41
N ILE A 16 7.91 19.60 1.67
CA ILE A 16 6.83 18.75 2.21
C ILE A 16 6.58 19.15 3.67
N ASN A 17 5.85 20.26 3.85
CA ASN A 17 5.35 20.76 5.12
C ASN A 17 4.78 19.62 5.95
N LEU A 18 5.29 19.48 7.18
CA LEU A 18 4.84 18.59 8.26
C LEU A 18 3.42 18.95 8.76
N ARG A 19 2.43 18.86 7.86
CA ARG A 19 0.99 18.94 8.17
C ARG A 19 0.18 17.87 7.41
N ARG A 20 0.89 16.87 6.88
CA ARG A 20 0.42 15.84 5.93
C ARG A 20 0.38 14.49 6.65
N GLU A 21 -0.37 14.40 7.74
CA GLU A 21 -0.31 13.24 8.63
C GLU A 21 -1.19 12.08 8.13
N ARG A 22 -0.53 10.96 7.82
CA ARG A 22 -1.01 9.55 7.80
C ARG A 22 -1.79 9.00 6.59
N LYS A 23 -1.57 9.49 5.36
CA LYS A 23 -2.06 8.75 4.17
C LYS A 23 -1.28 7.47 3.88
N ASP A 24 -0.02 7.39 4.31
CA ASP A 24 0.85 6.23 4.09
C ASP A 24 0.73 5.18 5.20
N ALA A 25 0.01 5.48 6.29
CA ALA A 25 -0.29 4.51 7.34
C ALA A 25 -1.17 3.37 6.83
N GLY A 26 -1.89 3.63 5.73
CA GLY A 26 -2.87 2.79 5.01
C GLY A 26 -2.31 1.67 4.12
N MET A 27 -0.99 1.57 3.94
CA MET A 27 -0.41 0.86 2.79
C MET A 27 0.53 -0.26 3.21
N ILE A 28 0.51 -1.37 2.48
CA ILE A 28 1.52 -2.43 2.55
C ILE A 28 2.49 -2.30 1.38
N TYR A 29 3.77 -2.57 1.60
CA TYR A 29 4.73 -2.65 0.51
C TYR A 29 4.78 -4.08 -0.03
N VAL A 30 4.84 -4.20 -1.35
CA VAL A 30 4.95 -5.48 -2.07
C VAL A 30 5.91 -5.32 -3.24
N THR A 31 6.48 -6.43 -3.70
CA THR A 31 7.56 -6.41 -4.68
C THR A 31 7.15 -7.16 -5.93
N ARG A 32 7.25 -6.52 -7.09
CA ARG A 32 7.05 -7.19 -8.37
C ARG A 32 8.21 -8.15 -8.64
N LEU A 33 7.99 -9.11 -9.53
CA LEU A 33 9.05 -10.04 -9.98
C LEU A 33 10.28 -9.35 -10.61
N ASN A 34 10.13 -8.10 -11.07
CA ASN A 34 11.25 -7.30 -11.58
C ASN A 34 12.03 -6.54 -10.48
N GLY A 35 11.78 -6.83 -9.21
CA GLY A 35 12.44 -6.22 -8.05
C GLY A 35 11.93 -4.81 -7.70
N LYS A 36 10.97 -4.24 -8.44
CA LYS A 36 10.39 -2.94 -8.10
C LYS A 36 9.35 -3.09 -6.99
N THR A 37 9.59 -2.39 -5.90
CA THR A 37 8.65 -2.29 -4.77
C THR A 37 7.59 -1.23 -5.05
N PHE A 38 6.35 -1.49 -4.63
CA PHE A 38 5.26 -0.53 -4.66
C PHE A 38 4.39 -0.65 -3.42
N ALA A 39 3.67 0.42 -3.09
CA ALA A 39 2.70 0.45 -2.02
C ALA A 39 1.33 0.00 -2.55
N LEU A 40 0.66 -0.88 -1.83
CA LEU A 40 -0.66 -1.43 -2.14
C LEU A 40 -1.60 -1.19 -0.96
N ASN A 41 -2.85 -0.81 -1.26
CA ASN A 41 -3.88 -0.73 -0.24
C ASN A 41 -4.41 -2.15 0.04
N PRO A 42 -4.21 -2.70 1.25
CA PRO A 42 -4.65 -4.05 1.57
C PRO A 42 -6.17 -4.20 1.64
N ASP A 43 -6.92 -3.12 1.89
CA ASP A 43 -8.40 -3.17 1.96
C ASP A 43 -9.05 -3.34 0.58
N LEU A 44 -8.30 -3.12 -0.50
CA LEU A 44 -8.76 -3.35 -1.87
C LEU A 44 -8.37 -4.72 -2.42
N ILE A 45 -7.68 -5.55 -1.63
CA ILE A 45 -7.35 -6.91 -2.03
C ILE A 45 -8.60 -7.77 -1.92
N GLU A 46 -8.99 -8.38 -3.04
CA GLU A 46 -10.12 -9.30 -3.11
C GLU A 46 -9.65 -10.74 -2.88
N MET A 47 -8.56 -11.15 -3.52
CA MET A 47 -8.02 -12.52 -3.42
C MET A 47 -6.52 -12.53 -3.67
N MET A 48 -5.82 -13.50 -3.06
CA MET A 48 -4.42 -13.84 -3.34
C MET A 48 -4.34 -15.33 -3.66
N GLU A 49 -3.61 -15.70 -4.71
CA GLU A 49 -3.44 -17.10 -5.17
C GLU A 49 -1.96 -17.37 -5.50
N GLU A 50 -1.44 -18.55 -5.13
CA GLU A 50 -0.07 -18.97 -5.45
C GLU A 50 -0.02 -19.78 -6.75
N THR A 51 0.62 -19.25 -7.78
CA THR A 51 0.86 -19.90 -9.07
C THR A 51 2.15 -19.42 -9.77
N PRO A 52 3.22 -20.26 -9.84
CA PRO A 52 4.13 -20.52 -8.72
C PRO A 52 4.55 -19.29 -7.89
N ASP A 53 4.34 -18.09 -8.42
CA ASP A 53 4.43 -16.80 -7.74
C ASP A 53 3.05 -16.34 -7.25
N THR A 54 2.98 -15.34 -6.37
CA THR A 54 1.69 -14.89 -5.82
C THR A 54 1.01 -13.88 -6.73
N VAL A 55 -0.26 -14.15 -7.07
CA VAL A 55 -1.13 -13.24 -7.81
C VAL A 55 -2.11 -12.58 -6.86
N ILE A 56 -2.05 -11.26 -6.75
CA ILE A 56 -3.00 -10.44 -6.00
C ILE A 56 -4.05 -9.90 -6.98
N THR A 57 -5.32 -10.19 -6.72
CA THR A 57 -6.46 -9.60 -7.43
C THR A 57 -7.10 -8.53 -6.55
N LEU A 58 -7.27 -7.33 -7.10
CA LEU A 58 -7.98 -6.25 -6.43
C LEU A 58 -9.47 -6.28 -6.78
N THR A 59 -10.30 -5.65 -5.94
CA THR A 59 -11.76 -5.52 -6.12
C THR A 59 -12.19 -4.88 -7.44
N GLY A 60 -11.29 -4.15 -8.11
CA GLY A 60 -11.51 -3.59 -9.44
C GLY A 60 -11.15 -4.53 -10.60
N GLY A 61 -10.79 -5.79 -10.34
CA GLY A 61 -10.33 -6.77 -11.33
C GLY A 61 -8.87 -6.65 -11.75
N ASN A 62 -8.15 -5.61 -11.29
CA ASN A 62 -6.72 -5.45 -11.54
C ASN A 62 -5.91 -6.55 -10.85
N LYS A 63 -4.91 -7.10 -11.54
CA LYS A 63 -4.06 -8.17 -11.02
C LYS A 63 -2.59 -7.74 -10.94
N TYR A 64 -1.91 -8.16 -9.87
CA TYR A 64 -0.48 -7.96 -9.67
C TYR A 64 0.20 -9.27 -9.34
N VAL A 65 1.31 -9.55 -10.02
CA VAL A 65 2.18 -10.68 -9.68
C VAL A 65 3.32 -10.15 -8.79
N VAL A 66 3.47 -10.77 -7.62
CA VAL A 66 4.43 -10.37 -6.58
C VAL A 66 5.29 -11.55 -6.15
N SER A 67 6.47 -11.24 -5.63
CA SER A 67 7.45 -12.24 -5.18
C SER A 67 7.20 -12.78 -3.77
N GLU A 68 6.38 -12.09 -2.99
CA GLU A 68 6.07 -12.50 -1.62
C GLU A 68 5.07 -13.66 -1.58
N ALA A 69 5.33 -14.65 -0.71
CA ALA A 69 4.37 -15.71 -0.38
C ALA A 69 3.13 -15.16 0.32
N ILE A 70 2.02 -15.89 0.26
CA ILE A 70 0.74 -15.44 0.81
C ILE A 70 0.85 -15.19 2.33
N GLU A 71 1.59 -16.01 3.07
CA GLU A 71 1.72 -15.88 4.53
C GLU A 71 2.37 -14.53 4.92
N VAL A 72 3.38 -14.11 4.16
CA VAL A 72 4.07 -12.82 4.38
C VAL A 72 3.12 -11.65 4.12
N LEU A 73 2.27 -11.76 3.10
CA LEU A 73 1.27 -10.73 2.80
C LEU A 73 0.21 -10.67 3.91
N ILE A 74 -0.26 -11.81 4.41
CA ILE A 74 -1.21 -11.87 5.52
C ILE A 74 -0.63 -11.23 6.77
N GLU A 75 0.62 -11.50 7.11
CA GLU A 75 1.28 -10.89 8.27
C GLU A 75 1.37 -9.36 8.13
N ARG A 76 1.79 -8.87 6.95
CA ARG A 76 1.83 -7.42 6.66
C ARG A 76 0.45 -6.77 6.78
N ILE A 77 -0.60 -7.44 6.31
CA ILE A 77 -1.99 -6.96 6.43
C ILE A 77 -2.44 -6.95 7.90
N ALA A 78 -2.08 -7.97 8.68
CA ALA A 78 -2.41 -8.04 10.10
C ALA A 78 -1.70 -6.95 10.90
N GLU A 79 -0.41 -6.72 10.65
CA GLU A 79 0.37 -5.62 11.24
C GLU A 79 -0.22 -4.26 10.88
N PHE A 80 -0.57 -4.07 9.62
CA PHE A 80 -1.27 -2.86 9.15
C PHE A 80 -2.55 -2.62 9.96
N ARG A 81 -3.43 -3.61 10.08
CA ARG A 81 -4.69 -3.50 10.83
C ARG A 81 -4.48 -3.20 12.31
N ARG A 82 -3.49 -3.84 12.95
CA ARG A 82 -3.12 -3.54 14.35
C ARG A 82 -2.73 -2.08 14.53
N ARG A 83 -1.89 -1.55 13.61
CA ARG A 83 -1.48 -0.15 13.63
C ARG A 83 -2.66 0.79 13.43
N CYS A 84 -3.57 0.50 12.50
CA CYS A 84 -4.76 1.31 12.29
C CYS A 84 -5.69 1.32 13.52
N CYS A 85 -6.02 0.15 14.10
CA CYS A 85 -6.89 0.10 15.28
C CYS A 85 -6.30 0.82 16.50
N GLN A 86 -4.98 0.85 16.67
CA GLN A 86 -4.34 1.59 17.76
C GLN A 86 -4.45 3.13 17.59
N ILE A 87 -4.72 3.60 16.37
CA ILE A 87 -4.77 5.02 16.02
C ILE A 87 -6.19 5.61 16.21
N TYR A 88 -7.23 4.77 16.28
CA TYR A 88 -8.64 5.20 16.40
C TYR A 88 -9.23 5.07 17.82
N LYS A 89 -8.45 5.30 18.89
CA LYS A 89 -9.07 5.63 20.18
C LYS A 89 -9.62 7.05 20.08
N VAL A 90 -10.91 7.17 19.78
CA VAL A 90 -11.68 8.41 19.91
C VAL A 90 -11.78 8.69 21.41
N GLU A 91 -11.29 9.86 21.86
CA GLU A 91 -11.63 10.36 23.19
C GLU A 91 -13.13 10.67 23.18
N GLU A 92 -13.92 9.91 23.95
CA GLU A 92 -15.30 10.29 24.24
C GLU A 92 -15.26 11.57 25.08
N GLN A 93 -15.58 12.70 24.45
CA GLN A 93 -15.84 13.93 25.15
C GLN A 93 -17.27 13.87 25.70
N GLU A 94 -17.42 13.49 26.97
CA GLU A 94 -18.63 13.75 27.75
C GLU A 94 -18.75 15.27 27.94
N ASP A 95 -19.51 15.94 27.08
CA ASP A 95 -19.99 17.30 27.36
C ASP A 95 -21.39 17.20 27.99
N LEU A 96 -21.45 17.54 29.29
CA LEU A 96 -22.63 17.74 30.14
C LEU A 96 -23.48 18.95 29.71
#